data_AF-A0A1E4RBP5-F1
#
_entry.id   AF-A0A1E4RBP5-F1
#
_cell.length_a   1.000
_cell.length_b   1.000
_cell.length_c   1.000
_cell.angle_alpha   90.00
_cell.angle_beta   90.00
_cell.angle_gamma   90.00
#
_symmetry.space_group_name_H-M   'P 1'
#
loop_
_entity.id
_entity.type
_entity.pdbx_description
1 polymer ?
#
loop_
_entity_poly.entity_id
_entity_poly.type
_entity_poly.pdbx_seq_one_letter_code
_entity_poly.pdbx_strand_id
1 'polypeptide(L)'
;MICKVCGEHESKYKCPVCMVKYCSLACYRNHQHENTERLETKKDEWVPAGGDDKFALVLNDPAIQSMLKYKSLQVHLLSIIKILKSDDFTNETTTEGKREIANLKLCNLRIGGSEENELVEDFINVFLDLYS
;
A
#
# COMPACT_ATOMS: atom_id res chain seq x y z
N MET A 1 7.05 17.57 -32.78
CA MET A 1 8.04 17.25 -31.71
C MET A 1 8.27 15.75 -31.71
N ILE A 2 9.50 15.26 -31.60
CA ILE A 2 9.80 13.83 -31.74
C ILE A 2 9.48 13.03 -30.46
N CYS A 3 9.09 11.76 -30.63
CA CYS A 3 8.86 10.81 -29.55
C CYS A 3 10.10 10.70 -28.68
N LYS A 4 9.95 10.89 -27.37
CA LYS A 4 11.06 10.80 -26.40
C LYS A 4 11.36 9.36 -25.96
N VAL A 5 10.59 8.39 -26.45
CA VAL A 5 10.79 6.96 -26.17
C VAL A 5 11.62 6.31 -27.27
N CYS A 6 11.22 6.43 -28.54
CA CYS A 6 11.96 5.86 -29.66
C CYS A 6 12.88 6.86 -30.38
N GLY A 7 12.62 8.17 -30.28
CA GLY A 7 13.44 9.17 -30.98
C GLY A 7 13.27 9.22 -32.50
N GLU A 8 12.40 8.39 -33.08
CA GLU A 8 12.32 8.22 -34.54
C GLU A 8 11.08 8.90 -35.14
N HIS A 9 9.95 8.86 -34.44
CA HIS A 9 8.65 9.29 -34.97
C HIS A 9 8.12 10.54 -34.26
N GLU A 10 7.25 11.31 -34.91
CA GLU A 10 6.57 12.42 -34.25
C GLU A 10 5.68 11.95 -33.09
N SER A 11 5.74 12.65 -31.95
CA SER A 11 4.95 12.35 -30.77
C SER A 11 3.49 12.75 -30.98
N LYS A 12 2.56 11.81 -30.77
CA LYS A 12 1.11 12.01 -30.88
C LYS A 12 0.42 12.13 -29.51
N TYR A 13 1.03 11.58 -28.47
CA TYR A 13 0.43 11.47 -27.14
C TYR A 13 1.40 11.90 -26.05
N LYS A 14 0.88 12.16 -24.85
CA LYS A 14 1.63 12.55 -23.66
C LYS A 14 1.25 11.63 -22.49
N CYS A 15 2.24 11.09 -21.80
CA CYS A 15 2.02 10.25 -20.63
C CYS A 15 1.52 11.08 -19.44
N PRO A 16 0.46 10.68 -18.72
CA PRO A 16 -0.04 11.43 -17.56
C PRO A 16 0.84 11.30 -16.31
N VAL A 17 1.66 10.24 -16.21
CA VAL A 17 2.51 9.97 -15.03
C VAL A 17 3.80 10.77 -15.07
N CYS A 18 4.56 10.67 -16.16
CA CYS A 18 5.88 11.30 -16.29
C CYS A 18 5.91 12.45 -17.30
N MET A 19 4.77 12.83 -17.88
CA MET A 19 4.64 13.92 -18.87
C MET A 19 5.45 13.73 -20.17
N VAL A 20 6.02 12.54 -20.39
CA VAL A 20 6.82 12.20 -21.59
C VAL A 20 5.93 12.11 -22.83
N LYS A 21 6.39 12.71 -23.93
CA LYS A 21 5.70 12.66 -25.23
C LYS A 21 6.11 11.42 -26.03
N TYR A 22 5.14 10.68 -26.54
CA TYR A 22 5.35 9.40 -27.24
C TYR A 22 4.52 9.29 -28.52
N CYS A 23 4.91 8.41 -29.45
CA CYS A 23 4.25 8.27 -30.76
C CYS A 23 3.12 7.24 -30.79
N SER A 24 3.21 6.15 -30.01
CA SER A 24 2.27 5.02 -30.07
C SER A 24 2.17 4.25 -28.75
N LEU A 25 1.16 3.39 -28.62
CA LEU A 25 0.99 2.51 -27.45
C LEU A 25 2.18 1.58 -27.20
N ALA A 26 2.94 1.21 -28.23
CA ALA A 26 4.18 0.44 -28.06
C ALA A 26 5.22 1.25 -27.27
N CYS A 27 5.42 2.52 -27.63
CA CYS A 27 6.26 3.44 -26.86
C CYS A 27 5.67 3.71 -25.46
N TYR A 28 4.33 3.72 -25.34
CA TYR A 28 3.69 3.86 -24.03
C TYR A 28 4.04 2.71 -23.08
N ARG A 29 4.12 1.47 -23.57
CA ARG A 29 4.45 0.30 -22.73
C ARG A 29 5.95 0.13 -22.50
N ASN A 30 6.77 0.61 -23.44
CA ASN A 30 8.22 0.42 -23.39
C ASN A 30 8.97 1.50 -22.60
N HIS A 31 8.37 2.67 -22.37
CA HIS A 31 8.93 3.59 -21.38
C HIS A 31 8.56 3.05 -20.00
N GLN A 32 9.55 2.52 -19.28
CA GLN A 32 9.35 1.99 -17.94
C GLN A 32 8.90 3.13 -17.04
N HIS A 33 7.69 2.99 -16.51
CA HIS A 33 7.31 3.68 -15.29
C HIS A 33 7.97 2.84 -14.21
N GLU A 34 9.24 3.11 -13.93
CA GLU A 34 9.81 2.67 -12.66
C GLU A 34 8.83 3.18 -11.62
N ASN A 35 8.12 2.25 -10.98
CA ASN A 35 6.93 2.46 -10.17
C ASN A 35 7.12 3.65 -9.23
N THR A 36 6.78 4.82 -9.75
CA THR A 36 6.88 6.10 -9.09
C THR A 36 5.45 6.56 -8.94
N GLU A 37 4.68 5.74 -8.22
CA GLU A 37 4.01 6.33 -7.07
C GLU A 37 5.10 6.97 -6.22
N ARG A 38 5.51 8.20 -6.56
CA ARG A 38 6.18 9.09 -5.63
C ARG A 38 5.13 9.48 -4.61
N LEU A 39 4.73 8.53 -3.78
CA LEU A 39 4.61 8.82 -2.36
C LEU A 39 6.01 9.29 -2.02
N GLU A 40 6.16 10.60 -1.92
CA GLU A 40 7.32 11.18 -1.27
C GLU A 40 7.37 10.52 0.09
N THR A 41 8.21 9.49 0.22
CA THR A 41 8.66 9.00 1.49
C THR A 41 9.48 10.14 2.06
N LYS A 42 8.78 11.13 2.66
CA LYS A 42 9.29 11.67 3.90
C LYS A 42 9.63 10.42 4.70
N LYS A 43 10.93 10.22 4.92
CA LYS A 43 11.41 9.54 6.10
C LYS A 43 10.82 10.34 7.26
N ASP A 44 9.56 10.12 7.55
CA ASP A 44 9.10 10.13 8.92
C ASP A 44 9.99 9.06 9.52
N GLU A 45 11.07 9.52 10.17
CA GLU A 45 11.74 8.71 11.16
C GLU A 45 10.62 8.12 12.00
N TRP A 46 10.39 6.82 11.81
CA TRP A 46 9.71 6.05 12.82
C TRP A 46 10.62 6.17 14.04
N VAL A 47 10.35 7.17 14.86
CA VAL A 47 10.83 7.17 16.23
C VAL A 47 9.97 6.10 16.88
N PRO A 48 10.52 4.96 17.34
CA PRO A 48 9.79 4.13 18.27
C PRO A 48 9.46 5.03 19.46
N ALA A 49 8.24 5.53 19.53
CA ALA A 49 7.67 6.04 20.75
C ALA A 49 7.48 4.81 21.66
N GLY A 50 8.58 4.36 22.28
CA GLY A 50 8.64 3.22 23.20
C GLY A 50 7.95 1.97 22.65
N GLY A 51 8.36 1.48 21.48
CA GLY A 51 7.78 0.25 20.94
C GLY A 51 8.02 -0.90 21.91
N ASP A 52 6.95 -1.48 22.45
CA ASP A 52 7.02 -2.71 23.23
C ASP A 52 7.86 -3.72 22.44
N ASP A 53 8.92 -4.26 23.08
CA ASP A 53 9.84 -5.21 22.45
C ASP A 53 9.11 -6.37 21.76
N LYS A 54 7.88 -6.67 22.23
CA LYS A 54 6.93 -7.61 21.63
C LYS A 54 6.59 -7.33 20.17
N PHE A 55 6.30 -6.09 19.77
CA PHE A 55 5.99 -5.81 18.36
C PHE A 55 7.21 -6.03 17.47
N ALA A 56 8.41 -5.70 17.96
CA ALA A 56 9.64 -5.99 17.23
C ALA A 56 9.85 -7.50 17.09
N LEU A 57 9.54 -8.30 18.13
CA LEU A 57 9.60 -9.76 18.05
C LEU A 57 8.63 -10.32 17.00
N VAL A 58 7.37 -9.87 17.01
CA VAL A 58 6.35 -10.28 16.03
C VAL A 58 6.78 -9.89 14.61
N LEU A 59 7.31 -8.68 14.42
CA LEU A 59 7.75 -8.22 13.10
C LEU A 59 8.98 -8.99 12.60
N ASN A 60 9.84 -9.50 13.48
CA ASN A 60 11.00 -10.29 13.08
C ASN A 60 10.67 -11.79 12.89
N ASP A 61 9.44 -12.22 13.18
CA ASP A 61 9.03 -13.60 12.97
C ASP A 61 9.05 -13.97 11.47
N PRO A 62 9.65 -15.12 11.10
CA PRO A 62 9.78 -15.53 9.71
C PRO A 62 8.44 -15.81 9.00
N ALA A 63 7.40 -16.23 9.73
CA ALA A 63 6.08 -16.43 9.15
C ALA A 63 5.45 -15.06 8.83
N ILE A 64 5.47 -14.12 9.77
CA ILE A 64 5.00 -12.73 9.54
C ILE A 64 5.74 -12.09 8.36
N GLN A 65 7.08 -12.18 8.32
CA GLN A 65 7.91 -11.65 7.22
C GLN A 65 7.57 -12.29 5.86
N SER A 66 7.25 -13.58 5.84
CA SER A 66 6.86 -14.27 4.61
C SER A 66 5.49 -13.82 4.12
N MET A 67 4.54 -13.61 5.03
CA MET A 67 3.19 -13.16 4.71
C MET A 67 3.18 -11.72 4.18
N LEU A 68 4.00 -10.84 4.78
CA LEU A 68 4.15 -9.45 4.34
C LEU A 68 4.66 -9.30 2.89
N LYS A 69 5.15 -10.36 2.25
CA LYS A 69 5.54 -10.34 0.82
C LYS A 69 4.35 -10.40 -0.14
N TYR A 70 3.19 -10.90 0.30
CA TYR A 70 2.02 -11.06 -0.57
C TYR A 70 1.37 -9.71 -0.90
N LYS A 71 1.18 -9.44 -2.19
CA LYS A 71 0.60 -8.18 -2.67
C LYS A 71 -0.84 -7.97 -2.21
N SER A 72 -1.63 -9.05 -2.16
CA SER A 72 -3.00 -9.03 -1.63
C SER A 72 -3.02 -8.51 -0.19
N LEU A 73 -2.20 -9.11 0.69
CA LEU A 73 -2.07 -8.68 2.08
C LEU A 73 -1.61 -7.22 2.19
N GLN A 74 -0.57 -6.85 1.42
CA GLN A 74 -0.06 -5.47 1.40
C GLN A 74 -1.15 -4.46 1.03
N VAL A 75 -1.97 -4.73 0.01
CA VAL A 75 -3.05 -3.83 -0.42
C VAL A 75 -4.10 -3.65 0.68
N HIS A 76 -4.49 -4.73 1.36
CA HIS A 76 -5.44 -4.67 2.46
C HIS A 76 -4.88 -3.90 3.66
N LEU A 77 -3.64 -4.18 4.10
CA LEU A 77 -2.98 -3.45 5.19
C LEU A 77 -2.80 -1.97 4.85
N LEU A 78 -2.40 -1.66 3.61
CA LEU A 78 -2.29 -0.27 3.14
C LEU A 78 -3.64 0.45 3.17
N SER A 79 -4.75 -0.23 2.87
CA SER A 79 -6.08 0.39 2.97
C SER A 79 -6.43 0.79 4.41
N ILE A 80 -6.10 -0.05 5.40
CA ILE A 80 -6.30 0.23 6.82
C ILE A 80 -5.37 1.36 7.28
N ILE A 81 -4.11 1.34 6.87
CA ILE A 81 -3.15 2.41 7.18
C ILE A 81 -3.61 3.75 6.59
N LYS A 82 -4.15 3.75 5.37
CA LYS A 82 -4.69 4.96 4.74
C LYS A 82 -5.86 5.54 5.54
N ILE A 83 -6.77 4.70 6.05
CA ILE A 83 -7.88 5.14 6.93
C ILE A 83 -7.33 5.78 8.21
N LEU A 84 -6.32 5.17 8.84
CA LEU A 84 -5.76 5.68 10.10
C LEU A 84 -4.97 6.98 9.91
N LYS A 85 -4.27 7.14 8.78
CA LYS A 85 -3.32 8.25 8.56
C LYS A 85 -3.85 9.38 7.70
N SER A 86 -4.79 9.11 6.80
CA SER A 86 -5.17 10.06 5.74
C SER A 86 -6.60 10.55 5.94
N ASP A 87 -6.79 11.86 5.83
CA ASP A 87 -8.11 12.51 5.84
C ASP A 87 -8.83 12.41 4.48
N ASP A 88 -8.16 11.89 3.43
CA ASP A 88 -8.68 11.87 2.05
C ASP A 88 -9.77 10.80 1.79
N PHE A 89 -9.79 9.71 2.57
CA PHE A 89 -10.65 8.56 2.29
C PHE A 89 -11.89 8.48 3.19
N THR A 90 -11.88 9.18 4.33
CA THR A 90 -12.97 9.18 5.29
C THR A 90 -13.37 10.62 5.57
N ASN A 91 -14.67 10.92 5.59
CA ASN A 91 -15.18 12.23 6.01
C ASN A 91 -15.05 12.47 7.53
N GLU A 92 -14.13 11.74 8.16
CA GLU A 92 -13.94 11.59 9.59
C GLU A 92 -12.59 12.19 9.97
N THR A 93 -12.63 13.28 10.73
CA THR A 93 -11.44 14.05 11.13
C THR A 93 -10.94 13.63 12.51
N THR A 94 -11.72 12.84 13.25
CA THR A 94 -11.36 12.41 14.60
C THR A 94 -10.49 11.15 14.58
N THR A 95 -9.48 11.10 15.43
CA THR A 95 -8.62 9.90 15.59
C THR A 95 -9.44 8.68 16.01
N GLU A 96 -10.46 8.88 16.85
CA GLU A 96 -11.36 7.83 17.32
C GLU A 96 -12.23 7.28 16.18
N GLY A 97 -12.91 8.15 15.43
CA GLY A 97 -13.73 7.73 14.30
C GLY A 97 -12.91 7.04 13.20
N LYS A 98 -11.69 7.53 12.90
CA LYS A 98 -10.77 6.84 11.97
C LYS A 98 -10.42 5.43 12.47
N ARG A 99 -10.22 5.26 13.78
CA ARG A 99 -9.95 3.95 14.38
C ARG A 99 -11.17 3.02 14.31
N GLU A 100 -12.38 3.55 14.49
CA GLU A 100 -13.62 2.77 14.31
C GLU A 100 -13.78 2.29 12.86
N ILE A 101 -13.54 3.17 11.89
CA ILE A 101 -13.62 2.82 10.46
C ILE A 101 -12.53 1.79 10.09
N ALA A 102 -11.32 1.95 10.61
CA ALA A 102 -10.23 1.01 10.41
C ALA A 102 -10.55 -0.37 11.01
N ASN A 103 -11.14 -0.40 12.22
CA ASN A 103 -11.60 -1.63 12.86
C ASN A 103 -12.71 -2.30 12.06
N LEU A 104 -13.70 -1.54 11.57
CA LEU A 104 -14.75 -2.07 10.72
C LEU A 104 -14.17 -2.67 9.43
N LYS A 105 -13.20 -1.99 8.81
CA LYS A 105 -12.52 -2.50 7.62
C LYS A 105 -11.77 -3.80 7.92
N LEU A 106 -11.07 -3.88 9.05
CA LEU A 106 -10.40 -5.09 9.47
C LEU A 106 -11.41 -6.24 9.71
N CYS A 107 -12.51 -5.99 10.41
CA CYS A 107 -13.57 -6.98 10.63
C CYS A 107 -14.17 -7.50 9.31
N ASN A 108 -14.35 -6.64 8.31
CA ASN A 108 -14.84 -7.06 6.99
C ASN A 108 -13.86 -7.99 6.25
N LEU A 109 -12.56 -7.88 6.52
CA LEU A 109 -11.52 -8.70 5.89
C LEU A 109 -11.28 -10.03 6.60
N ARG A 110 -11.75 -10.18 7.84
CA ARG A 110 -11.65 -11.40 8.62
C ARG A 110 -12.71 -12.42 8.24
N ILE A 111 -12.56 -13.65 8.72
CA ILE A 111 -13.55 -14.72 8.53
C ILE A 111 -14.94 -14.23 8.96
N GLY A 112 -15.94 -14.44 8.10
CA GLY A 112 -17.32 -14.01 8.30
C GLY A 112 -17.59 -12.53 7.94
N GLY A 113 -16.58 -11.80 7.46
CA GLY A 113 -16.72 -10.45 6.92
C GLY A 113 -17.15 -10.42 5.45
N SER A 114 -17.62 -9.27 4.98
CA SER A 114 -18.11 -9.07 3.60
C SER A 114 -17.00 -9.08 2.53
N GLU A 115 -15.75 -8.90 2.94
CA GLU A 115 -14.56 -8.87 2.10
C GLU A 115 -13.53 -9.89 2.62
N GLU A 116 -14.00 -11.03 3.16
CA GLU A 116 -13.14 -12.01 3.83
C GLU A 116 -11.93 -12.40 2.97
N ASN A 117 -10.78 -12.50 3.62
CA ASN A 117 -9.53 -12.84 2.96
C ASN A 117 -8.73 -13.81 3.82
N GLU A 118 -8.53 -15.03 3.31
CA GLU A 118 -7.82 -16.10 4.02
C GLU A 118 -6.42 -15.68 4.47
N LEU A 119 -5.67 -14.95 3.62
CA LEU A 119 -4.33 -14.46 3.97
C LEU A 119 -4.36 -13.39 5.06
N VAL A 120 -5.42 -12.58 5.12
CA VAL A 120 -5.60 -11.61 6.21
C VAL A 120 -5.94 -12.33 7.51
N GLU A 121 -6.82 -13.33 7.48
CA GLU A 121 -7.17 -14.09 8.66
C GLU A 121 -5.98 -14.88 9.22
N ASP A 122 -5.25 -15.61 8.38
CA ASP A 122 -4.00 -16.28 8.77
C ASP A 122 -3.01 -15.28 9.37
N PHE A 123 -2.86 -14.10 8.74
CA PHE A 123 -1.92 -13.09 9.22
C PHE A 123 -2.30 -12.59 10.63
N ILE A 124 -3.59 -12.33 10.84
CA ILE A 124 -4.09 -11.87 12.14
C ILE A 124 -3.95 -12.97 13.19
N ASN A 125 -4.22 -14.23 12.86
CA ASN A 125 -4.08 -15.34 13.81
C ASN A 125 -2.61 -15.55 14.21
N VAL A 126 -1.68 -15.55 13.26
CA VAL A 126 -0.24 -15.63 13.54
C VAL A 126 0.22 -14.43 14.37
N PHE A 127 -0.26 -13.23 14.02
CA PHE A 127 0.07 -12.02 14.76
C PHE A 127 -0.41 -12.08 16.21
N LEU A 128 -1.65 -12.53 16.45
CA LEU A 128 -2.24 -12.64 17.79
C LEU A 128 -1.56 -13.73 18.62
N ASP A 129 -1.19 -14.85 18.02
CA ASP A 129 -0.47 -15.94 18.70
C ASP A 129 0.90 -15.45 19.22
N LEU A 130 1.63 -14.68 18.41
CA LEU A 130 2.92 -14.12 18.78
C LEU A 130 2.83 -12.93 19.74
N TYR A 131 1.67 -12.27 19.81
CA TYR A 131 1.44 -11.10 20.66
C TYR A 131 0.84 -11.44 22.04
N SER A 132 0.29 -12.66 22.20
CA SER A 132 -0.30 -13.15 23.46
C SER A 132 0.72 -13.29 24.59
#